data_AF-X0RYI4-F1
#
_entry.id   AF-X0RYI4-F1
#
_cell.length_a   1.000
_cell.length_b   1.000
_cell.length_c   1.000
_cell.angle_alpha   90.00
_cell.angle_beta   90.00
_cell.angle_gamma   90.00
#
_symmetry.space_group_name_H-M   'P 1'
#
loop_
_entity.id
_entity.type
_entity.pdbx_description
1 polymer ?
#
loop_
_entity_poly.entity_id
_entity_poly.type
_entity_poly.pdbx_seq_one_letter_code
_entity_poly.pdbx_strand_id
1 'polypeptide(L)'
;DFDEGEFRAVYDELNQPRYHPFTADNQDYLAYICLMVNGGVYDFTQLLADLEAERLSSFAQFIEACAERSIGDELAPVHQEVYTNFRRGDPTPFKSFRYREYEETVRRMDRLSDDAGEEMILAEEIVITREVADVCRFLRGKGVLLFGLTDKPDESSIPRPELAQKGYLPLHRVTMKVVGNSIYGDLIHLT
;
A
#
# COMPACT_ATOMS: atom_id res chain seq x y z
N ASP A 1 18.62 7.88 -11.47
CA ASP A 1 18.54 7.32 -10.11
C ASP A 1 17.25 7.76 -9.45
N PHE A 2 16.66 6.91 -8.61
CA PHE A 2 15.43 7.20 -7.88
C PHE A 2 15.73 8.16 -6.72
N ASP A 3 14.97 9.25 -6.63
CA ASP A 3 15.00 10.18 -5.49
C ASP A 3 13.74 9.98 -4.63
N GLU A 4 13.93 9.42 -3.43
CA GLU A 4 12.84 9.19 -2.49
C GLU A 4 12.23 10.50 -1.99
N GLY A 5 13.03 11.54 -1.83
CA GLY A 5 12.59 12.85 -1.34
C GLY A 5 11.65 13.52 -2.35
N GLU A 6 12.02 13.53 -3.63
CA GLU A 6 11.15 14.04 -4.69
C GLU A 6 9.87 13.20 -4.84
N PHE A 7 9.99 11.87 -4.75
CA PHE A 7 8.82 10.99 -4.78
C PHE A 7 7.86 11.29 -3.64
N ARG A 8 8.36 11.39 -2.41
CA ARG A 8 7.54 11.67 -1.22
C ARG A 8 6.94 13.06 -1.26
N ALA A 9 7.64 14.06 -1.77
CA ALA A 9 7.08 15.40 -1.94
C ALA A 9 5.83 15.39 -2.84
N VAL A 10 5.86 14.65 -3.95
CA VAL A 10 4.70 14.49 -4.84
C VAL A 10 3.61 13.66 -4.17
N TYR A 11 3.98 12.54 -3.53
CA TYR A 11 3.05 11.64 -2.88
C TYR A 11 2.30 12.31 -1.74
N ASP A 12 3.01 12.93 -0.79
CA ASP A 12 2.43 13.53 0.42
C ASP A 12 1.49 14.70 0.07
N GLU A 13 1.80 15.43 -0.99
CA GLU A 13 0.94 16.49 -1.54
C GLU A 13 -0.33 15.90 -2.17
N LEU A 14 -0.20 14.90 -3.05
CA LEU A 14 -1.35 14.33 -3.78
C LEU A 14 -2.18 13.33 -2.97
N ASN A 15 -1.70 12.87 -1.82
CA ASN A 15 -2.41 12.00 -0.87
C ASN A 15 -3.37 12.77 0.07
N GLN A 16 -3.61 14.05 -0.21
CA GLN A 16 -4.53 14.87 0.59
C GLN A 16 -5.99 14.71 0.11
N PRO A 17 -6.99 14.78 1.01
CA PRO A 17 -8.42 14.63 0.66
C PRO A 17 -8.91 15.49 -0.51
N ARG A 18 -8.32 16.68 -0.70
CA ARG A 18 -8.65 17.59 -1.81
C ARG A 18 -8.41 16.98 -3.19
N TYR A 19 -7.48 16.03 -3.31
CA TYR A 19 -7.13 15.38 -4.57
C TYR A 19 -7.83 14.03 -4.77
N HIS A 20 -8.60 13.53 -3.78
CA HIS A 20 -9.33 12.27 -3.90
C HIS A 20 -10.28 12.21 -5.11
N PRO A 21 -10.95 13.30 -5.55
CA PRO A 21 -11.72 13.28 -6.79
C PRO A 21 -10.87 12.98 -8.03
N PHE A 22 -9.60 13.43 -8.05
CA PHE A 22 -8.65 13.21 -9.14
C PHE A 22 -8.02 11.81 -9.07
N THR A 23 -7.55 11.41 -7.89
CA THR A 23 -6.87 10.13 -7.65
C THR A 23 -7.84 8.96 -7.44
N ALA A 24 -9.15 9.24 -7.37
CA ALA A 24 -10.20 8.31 -6.98
C ALA A 24 -9.98 7.62 -5.62
N ASP A 25 -9.17 8.23 -4.74
CA ASP A 25 -8.69 7.61 -3.49
C ASP A 25 -8.05 6.22 -3.75
N ASN A 26 -7.39 6.08 -4.91
CA ASN A 26 -6.80 4.83 -5.37
C ASN A 26 -5.26 4.93 -5.34
N GLN A 27 -4.66 4.10 -4.49
CA GLN A 27 -3.21 4.04 -4.33
C GLN A 27 -2.45 3.61 -5.60
N ASP A 28 -3.02 2.79 -6.49
CA ASP A 28 -2.40 2.48 -7.79
C ASP A 28 -2.25 3.76 -8.62
N TYR A 29 -3.30 4.58 -8.63
CA TYR A 29 -3.36 5.81 -9.42
C TYR A 29 -2.35 6.80 -8.88
N LEU A 30 -2.33 7.01 -7.56
CA LEU A 30 -1.38 7.90 -6.91
C LEU A 30 0.07 7.46 -7.14
N ALA A 31 0.39 6.17 -6.95
CA ALA A 31 1.73 5.65 -7.19
C ALA A 31 2.17 5.84 -8.65
N TYR A 32 1.28 5.56 -9.60
CA TYR A 32 1.54 5.80 -11.03
C TYR A 32 1.77 7.29 -11.34
N ILE A 33 0.93 8.18 -10.81
CA ILE A 33 1.08 9.64 -10.98
C ILE A 33 2.46 10.08 -10.47
N CYS A 34 2.85 9.65 -9.27
CA CYS A 34 4.17 9.97 -8.72
C CYS A 34 5.29 9.50 -9.65
N LEU A 35 5.21 8.29 -10.21
CA LEU A 35 6.23 7.80 -11.15
C LEU A 35 6.30 8.60 -12.45
N MET A 36 5.15 8.97 -13.02
CA MET A 36 5.13 9.80 -14.23
C MET A 36 5.68 11.21 -13.96
N VAL A 37 5.43 11.75 -12.77
CA VAL A 37 5.93 13.07 -12.38
C VAL A 37 7.44 13.04 -12.13
N ASN A 38 7.91 12.13 -11.29
CA ASN A 38 9.34 11.98 -10.99
C ASN A 38 10.16 11.51 -12.20
N GLY A 39 9.51 10.79 -13.11
CA GLY A 39 10.09 10.40 -14.41
C GLY A 39 10.18 11.53 -15.43
N GLY A 40 9.71 12.73 -15.11
CA GLY A 40 9.68 13.87 -16.03
C GLY A 40 8.67 13.73 -17.17
N VAL A 41 7.76 12.75 -17.11
CA VAL A 41 6.67 12.60 -18.10
C VAL A 41 5.65 13.70 -17.92
N TYR A 42 5.37 14.12 -16.68
CA TYR A 42 4.48 15.24 -16.39
C TYR A 42 5.12 16.14 -15.34
N ASP A 43 5.32 17.43 -15.63
CA ASP A 43 5.89 18.35 -14.65
C ASP A 43 4.97 18.54 -13.44
N PHE A 44 5.53 18.53 -12.23
CA PHE A 44 4.74 18.59 -10.99
C PHE A 44 4.02 19.94 -10.84
N THR A 45 4.70 21.04 -11.14
CA THR A 45 4.12 22.39 -11.03
C THR A 45 2.99 22.56 -12.04
N GLN A 46 3.19 22.06 -13.26
CA GLN A 46 2.18 22.03 -14.30
C GLN A 46 0.97 21.17 -13.89
N LEU A 47 1.19 19.99 -13.30
CA LEU A 47 0.11 19.14 -12.80
C LEU A 47 -0.76 19.89 -11.79
N LEU A 48 -0.16 20.51 -10.77
CA LEU A 48 -0.91 21.28 -9.78
C LEU A 48 -1.69 22.43 -10.41
N ALA A 49 -1.07 23.17 -11.34
CA ALA A 49 -1.73 24.26 -12.06
C ALA A 49 -2.87 23.77 -12.98
N ASP A 50 -2.78 22.56 -13.54
CA ASP A 50 -3.83 21.95 -14.35
C ASP A 50 -5.01 21.47 -13.51
N LEU A 51 -4.73 20.93 -12.32
CA LEU A 51 -5.75 20.53 -11.35
C LEU A 51 -6.50 21.76 -10.80
N GLU A 52 -5.78 22.81 -10.40
CA GLU A 52 -6.37 24.05 -9.88
C GLU A 52 -7.25 24.75 -10.92
N ALA A 53 -6.84 24.73 -12.18
CA ALA A 53 -7.57 25.34 -13.28
C ALA A 53 -8.63 24.41 -13.91
N GLU A 54 -8.86 23.23 -13.34
CA GLU A 54 -9.79 22.19 -13.83
C GLU A 54 -9.52 21.77 -15.30
N ARG A 55 -8.31 21.97 -15.80
CA ARG A 55 -7.87 21.43 -17.10
C ARG A 55 -7.66 19.93 -17.03
N LEU A 56 -7.37 19.43 -15.83
CA LEU A 56 -7.25 18.04 -15.49
C LEU A 56 -8.08 17.78 -14.24
N SER A 57 -9.00 16.81 -14.28
CA SER A 57 -9.95 16.54 -13.20
C SER A 57 -10.08 15.07 -12.84
N SER A 58 -9.46 14.17 -13.61
CA SER A 58 -9.53 12.72 -13.35
C SER A 58 -8.25 11.99 -13.74
N PHE A 59 -7.99 10.87 -13.08
CA PHE A 59 -6.94 9.93 -13.48
C PHE A 59 -7.05 9.50 -14.95
N ALA A 60 -8.27 9.32 -15.46
CA ALA A 60 -8.51 8.97 -16.86
C ALA A 60 -7.93 10.00 -17.84
N GLN A 61 -8.07 11.30 -17.54
CA GLN A 61 -7.46 12.34 -18.36
C GLN A 61 -5.93 12.36 -18.20
N PHE A 62 -5.43 12.11 -16.98
CA PHE A 62 -3.99 12.14 -16.71
C PHE A 62 -3.26 11.04 -17.47
N ILE A 63 -3.78 9.81 -17.42
CA ILE A 63 -3.12 8.67 -18.04
C ILE A 63 -3.11 8.78 -19.57
N GLU A 64 -4.17 9.35 -20.18
CA GLU A 64 -4.20 9.64 -21.61
C GLU A 64 -3.24 10.79 -21.96
N ALA A 65 -3.16 11.83 -21.11
CA ALA A 65 -2.18 12.90 -21.29
C ALA A 65 -0.74 12.36 -21.22
N CYS A 66 -0.43 11.43 -20.31
CA CYS A 66 0.88 10.76 -20.27
C CYS A 66 1.15 9.95 -21.55
N ALA A 67 0.15 9.27 -22.12
CA ALA A 67 0.29 8.48 -23.33
C ALA A 67 0.65 9.33 -24.58
N GLU A 68 0.31 10.61 -24.59
CA GLU A 68 0.65 11.55 -25.67
C GLU A 68 2.08 12.13 -25.54
N ARG A 69 2.77 11.86 -24.43
CA ARG A 69 4.10 12.41 -24.13
C ARG A 69 5.19 11.37 -24.36
N SER A 70 6.44 11.84 -24.43
CA SER A 70 7.60 10.95 -24.51
C SER A 70 7.81 10.26 -23.16
N ILE A 71 7.58 8.96 -23.10
CA ILE A 71 7.84 8.14 -21.92
C ILE A 71 9.18 7.43 -22.11
N GLY A 72 10.11 7.60 -21.17
CA GLY A 72 11.41 6.95 -21.23
C GLY A 72 11.32 5.43 -21.13
N ASP A 73 12.35 4.74 -21.66
CA ASP A 73 12.37 3.27 -21.78
C ASP A 73 12.13 2.53 -20.46
N GLU A 74 12.57 3.09 -19.33
CA GLU A 74 12.38 2.48 -18.00
C GLU A 74 10.92 2.55 -17.52
N LEU A 75 10.19 3.62 -17.88
CA LEU A 75 8.80 3.85 -17.47
C LEU A 75 7.79 3.34 -18.50
N ALA A 76 8.20 3.09 -19.74
CA ALA A 76 7.32 2.58 -20.79
C ALA A 76 6.64 1.26 -20.39
N PRO A 77 7.32 0.26 -19.78
CA PRO A 77 6.65 -0.96 -19.30
C PRO A 77 5.62 -0.69 -18.20
N VAL A 78 5.92 0.23 -17.28
CA VAL A 78 5.00 0.61 -16.19
C VAL A 78 3.76 1.28 -16.76
N HIS A 79 3.93 2.25 -17.67
CA HIS A 79 2.80 2.88 -18.34
C HIS A 79 1.98 1.87 -19.13
N GLN A 80 2.60 0.98 -19.89
CA GLN A 80 1.88 -0.03 -20.67
C GLN A 80 1.05 -0.95 -19.78
N GLU A 81 1.59 -1.40 -18.64
CA GLU A 81 0.86 -2.21 -17.66
C GLU A 81 -0.37 -1.47 -17.13
N VAL A 82 -0.16 -0.28 -16.55
CA VAL A 82 -1.22 0.50 -15.92
C VAL A 82 -2.27 0.90 -16.95
N TYR A 83 -1.86 1.40 -18.12
CA TYR A 83 -2.77 1.79 -19.19
C TYR A 83 -3.60 0.61 -19.68
N THR A 84 -2.99 -0.54 -19.95
CA THR A 84 -3.71 -1.72 -20.44
C THR A 84 -4.76 -2.21 -19.43
N ASN A 85 -4.40 -2.28 -18.15
CA ASN A 85 -5.32 -2.73 -17.11
C ASN A 85 -6.42 -1.70 -16.83
N PHE A 86 -6.06 -0.41 -16.80
CA PHE A 86 -7.03 0.68 -16.65
C PHE A 86 -8.07 0.67 -17.79
N ARG A 87 -7.63 0.51 -19.04
CA ARG A 87 -8.53 0.41 -20.21
C ARG A 87 -9.47 -0.80 -20.16
N ARG A 88 -9.13 -1.83 -19.39
CA ARG A 88 -9.99 -3.01 -19.15
C ARG A 88 -10.94 -2.83 -17.98
N GLY A 89 -10.90 -1.70 -17.27
CA GLY A 89 -11.71 -1.43 -16.09
C GLY A 89 -11.19 -2.15 -14.84
N ASP A 90 -9.91 -2.51 -14.81
CA ASP A 90 -9.29 -3.12 -13.64
C ASP A 90 -9.21 -2.09 -12.48
N PRO A 91 -9.76 -2.38 -11.29
CA PRO A 91 -9.70 -1.46 -10.16
C PRO A 91 -8.29 -1.30 -9.57
N THR A 92 -7.37 -2.24 -9.82
CA THR A 92 -5.97 -2.19 -9.35
C THR A 92 -5.01 -2.35 -10.52
N PRO A 93 -4.92 -1.33 -11.42
CA PRO A 93 -4.23 -1.50 -12.69
C PRO A 93 -2.71 -1.64 -12.58
N PHE A 94 -2.10 -1.30 -11.44
CA PHE A 94 -0.66 -1.36 -11.23
C PHE A 94 -0.25 -2.65 -10.52
N LYS A 95 -0.42 -3.79 -11.21
CA LYS A 95 -0.25 -5.13 -10.63
C LYS A 95 1.14 -5.36 -10.08
N SER A 96 2.19 -4.99 -10.83
CA SER A 96 3.58 -5.15 -10.41
C SER A 96 3.89 -4.38 -9.12
N PHE A 97 3.30 -3.21 -8.92
CA PHE A 97 3.36 -2.46 -7.67
C PHE A 97 2.70 -3.22 -6.52
N ARG A 98 1.49 -3.76 -6.72
CA ARG A 98 0.77 -4.53 -5.68
C ARG A 98 1.49 -5.82 -5.29
N TYR A 99 2.07 -6.53 -6.25
CA TYR A 99 2.88 -7.71 -5.93
C TYR A 99 4.14 -7.36 -5.12
N ARG A 100 4.78 -6.21 -5.39
CA ARG A 100 5.89 -5.71 -4.57
C ARG A 100 5.41 -5.29 -3.18
N GLU A 101 4.23 -4.65 -3.07
CA GLU A 101 3.61 -4.32 -1.78
C GLU A 101 3.45 -5.57 -0.90
N TYR A 102 2.99 -6.70 -1.46
CA TYR A 102 2.93 -7.98 -0.75
C TYR A 102 4.31 -8.41 -0.23
N GLU A 103 5.31 -8.46 -1.11
CA GLU A 103 6.66 -8.92 -0.74
C GLU A 103 7.29 -8.03 0.34
N GLU A 104 7.15 -6.71 0.22
CA GLU A 104 7.63 -5.75 1.23
C GLU A 104 6.88 -5.88 2.56
N THR A 105 5.56 -6.09 2.51
CA THR A 105 4.75 -6.32 3.72
C THR A 105 5.23 -7.57 4.46
N VAL A 106 5.44 -8.68 3.74
CA VAL A 106 5.97 -9.92 4.33
C VAL A 106 7.37 -9.71 4.90
N ARG A 107 8.25 -8.99 4.19
CA ARG A 107 9.60 -8.68 4.69
C ARG A 107 9.59 -7.88 5.97
N ARG A 108 8.52 -7.13 6.25
CA ARG A 108 8.37 -6.31 7.46
C ARG A 108 7.69 -7.06 8.60
N MET A 109 7.20 -8.28 8.41
CA MET A 109 6.58 -9.08 9.46
C MET A 109 7.59 -10.06 10.06
N ASP A 110 7.80 -10.00 11.37
CA ASP A 110 8.63 -10.96 12.12
C ASP A 110 10.08 -11.08 11.58
N ARG A 111 10.69 -9.93 11.25
CA ARG A 111 11.98 -9.85 10.53
C ARG A 111 13.20 -9.85 11.48
N LEU A 112 13.14 -9.08 12.55
CA LEU A 112 14.21 -8.88 13.52
C LEU A 112 14.28 -10.04 14.51
N SER A 113 15.38 -10.13 15.26
CA SER A 113 15.46 -11.06 16.40
C SER A 113 14.41 -10.74 17.47
N ASP A 114 14.03 -11.73 18.26
CA ASP A 114 13.21 -11.55 19.47
C ASP A 114 13.93 -10.72 20.54
N ASP A 115 15.26 -10.66 20.50
CA ASP A 115 16.08 -9.85 21.39
C ASP A 115 16.19 -8.37 20.95
N ALA A 116 15.57 -8.00 19.82
CA ALA A 116 15.58 -6.61 19.35
C ALA A 116 14.80 -5.70 20.31
N GLY A 117 15.29 -4.48 20.53
CA GLY A 117 14.62 -3.50 21.36
C GLY A 117 13.25 -3.12 20.79
N GLU A 118 12.27 -2.89 21.67
CA GLU A 118 10.88 -2.57 21.30
C GLU A 118 10.78 -1.38 20.34
N GLU A 119 11.53 -0.30 20.60
CA GLU A 119 11.56 0.89 19.74
C GLU A 119 12.00 0.56 18.31
N MET A 120 13.00 -0.32 18.15
CA MET A 120 13.47 -0.76 16.85
C MET A 120 12.43 -1.65 16.15
N ILE A 121 11.77 -2.54 16.88
CA ILE A 121 10.69 -3.37 16.33
C ILE A 121 9.56 -2.46 15.81
N LEU A 122 9.13 -1.47 16.58
CA LEU A 122 8.06 -0.55 16.18
C LEU A 122 8.43 0.33 14.97
N ALA A 123 9.70 0.68 14.82
CA ALA A 123 10.18 1.48 13.68
C ALA A 123 10.32 0.67 12.39
N GLU A 124 10.63 -0.63 12.49
CA GLU A 124 11.11 -1.43 11.37
C GLU A 124 10.15 -2.55 10.95
N GLU A 125 9.27 -3.02 11.83
CA GLU A 125 8.34 -4.11 11.58
C GLU A 125 6.88 -3.67 11.58
N ILE A 126 6.06 -4.44 10.86
CA ILE A 126 4.61 -4.43 11.00
C ILE A 126 4.28 -5.36 12.17
N VAL A 127 3.59 -4.84 13.19
CA VAL A 127 3.21 -5.58 14.40
C VAL A 127 1.72 -5.42 14.71
N ILE A 128 1.20 -6.31 15.55
CA ILE A 128 -0.08 -6.09 16.22
C ILE A 128 0.17 -5.62 17.65
N THR A 129 -0.60 -4.65 18.10
CA THR A 129 -0.51 -4.20 19.49
C THR A 129 -1.05 -5.28 20.44
N ARG A 130 -0.45 -5.36 21.63
CA ARG A 130 -0.80 -6.36 22.64
C ARG A 130 -2.27 -6.24 23.06
N GLU A 131 -2.79 -5.03 23.14
CA GLU A 131 -4.16 -4.73 23.51
C GLU A 131 -5.16 -5.37 22.55
N VAL A 132 -4.95 -5.22 21.24
CA VAL A 132 -5.82 -5.83 20.22
C VAL A 132 -5.71 -7.35 20.28
N ALA A 133 -4.51 -7.88 20.43
CA ALA A 133 -4.30 -9.33 20.56
C ALA A 133 -5.00 -9.90 21.82
N ASP A 134 -4.94 -9.20 22.94
CA ASP A 134 -5.54 -9.61 24.21
C ASP A 134 -7.07 -9.55 24.17
N VAL A 135 -7.66 -8.51 23.58
CA VAL A 135 -9.11 -8.43 23.33
C VAL A 135 -9.57 -9.60 22.45
N CYS A 136 -8.84 -9.89 21.36
CA CYS A 136 -9.13 -11.04 20.50
C CYS A 136 -9.07 -12.36 21.29
N ARG A 137 -8.02 -12.57 22.09
CA ARG A 137 -7.89 -13.79 22.92
C ARG A 137 -9.05 -13.91 23.93
N PHE A 138 -9.42 -12.81 24.57
CA PHE A 138 -10.46 -12.78 25.59
C PHE A 138 -11.83 -13.14 24.98
N LEU A 139 -12.21 -12.46 23.89
CA LEU A 139 -13.47 -12.72 23.19
C LEU A 139 -13.53 -14.17 22.68
N ARG A 140 -12.44 -14.67 22.10
CA ARG A 140 -12.35 -16.07 21.67
C ARG A 140 -12.55 -17.04 22.85
N GLY A 141 -11.96 -16.74 24.01
CA GLY A 141 -12.14 -17.52 25.25
C GLY A 141 -13.59 -17.55 25.75
N LYS A 142 -14.41 -16.56 25.40
CA LYS A 142 -15.85 -16.51 25.68
C LYS A 142 -16.70 -17.19 24.58
N GLY A 143 -16.08 -17.80 23.59
CA GLY A 143 -16.77 -18.46 22.47
C GLY A 143 -17.25 -17.49 21.39
N VAL A 144 -16.77 -16.24 21.39
CA VAL A 144 -17.10 -15.26 20.33
C VAL A 144 -16.36 -15.64 19.05
N LEU A 145 -17.07 -15.57 17.94
CA LEU A 145 -16.52 -15.75 16.60
C LEU A 145 -15.81 -14.47 16.15
N LEU A 146 -14.55 -14.59 15.73
CA LEU A 146 -13.71 -13.47 15.31
C LEU A 146 -13.34 -13.60 13.84
N PHE A 147 -13.38 -12.47 13.12
CA PHE A 147 -12.97 -12.37 11.73
C PHE A 147 -12.08 -11.15 11.53
N GLY A 148 -11.01 -11.32 10.74
CA GLY A 148 -10.23 -10.22 10.19
C GLY A 148 -10.72 -9.91 8.78
N LEU A 149 -10.89 -8.63 8.47
CA LEU A 149 -11.24 -8.14 7.14
C LEU A 149 -10.13 -7.22 6.65
N THR A 150 -9.88 -7.25 5.36
CA THR A 150 -8.97 -6.32 4.70
C THR A 150 -9.63 -5.81 3.43
N ASP A 151 -9.41 -4.53 3.15
CA ASP A 151 -9.72 -3.85 1.90
C ASP A 151 -8.58 -4.00 0.88
N LYS A 152 -7.47 -4.65 1.25
CA LYS A 152 -6.36 -4.90 0.33
C LYS A 152 -6.79 -5.84 -0.80
N PRO A 153 -6.35 -5.55 -2.03
CA PRO A 153 -6.59 -6.43 -3.15
C PRO A 153 -5.84 -7.77 -2.98
N ASP A 154 -6.26 -8.77 -3.75
CA ASP A 154 -5.63 -10.10 -3.75
C ASP A 154 -4.15 -10.01 -4.12
N GLU A 155 -3.77 -9.15 -5.07
CA GLU A 155 -2.39 -9.01 -5.54
C GLU A 155 -1.42 -8.53 -4.46
N SER A 156 -1.90 -7.80 -3.45
CA SER A 156 -1.06 -7.38 -2.31
C SER A 156 -1.29 -8.23 -1.04
N SER A 157 -2.15 -9.25 -1.11
CA SER A 157 -2.54 -10.08 0.06
C SER A 157 -2.21 -11.57 -0.10
N ILE A 158 -2.16 -12.07 -1.33
CA ILE A 158 -1.98 -13.47 -1.68
C ILE A 158 -0.71 -13.61 -2.53
N PRO A 159 0.23 -14.51 -2.18
CA PRO A 159 1.42 -14.72 -2.98
C PRO A 159 1.06 -15.23 -4.37
N ARG A 160 1.79 -14.74 -5.36
CA ARG A 160 1.78 -15.34 -6.71
C ARG A 160 2.20 -16.81 -6.65
N PRO A 161 1.76 -17.66 -7.60
CA PRO A 161 2.07 -19.09 -7.60
C PRO A 161 3.57 -19.41 -7.43
N GLU A 162 4.45 -18.61 -8.01
CA GLU A 162 5.90 -18.80 -7.95
C GLU A 162 6.46 -18.56 -6.54
N LEU A 163 5.88 -17.64 -5.77
CA LEU A 163 6.23 -17.39 -4.37
C LEU A 163 5.59 -18.42 -3.44
N ALA A 164 4.34 -18.81 -3.71
CA ALA A 164 3.66 -19.85 -2.95
C ALA A 164 4.43 -21.18 -2.98
N GLN A 165 4.99 -21.54 -4.14
CA GLN A 165 5.87 -22.71 -4.30
C GLN A 165 7.17 -22.62 -3.48
N LYS A 166 7.60 -21.41 -3.12
CA LYS A 166 8.76 -21.15 -2.25
C LYS A 166 8.37 -21.08 -0.76
N GLY A 167 7.12 -21.36 -0.41
CA GLY A 167 6.63 -21.35 0.97
C GLY A 167 6.09 -20.01 1.46
N TYR A 168 5.96 -19.00 0.58
CA TYR A 168 5.27 -17.76 0.94
C TYR A 168 3.79 -18.03 1.22
N LEU A 169 3.23 -17.31 2.19
CA LEU A 169 1.86 -17.50 2.68
C LEU A 169 1.00 -16.25 2.44
N PRO A 170 -0.32 -16.38 2.23
CA PRO A 170 -1.22 -15.22 2.29
C PRO A 170 -1.02 -14.43 3.59
N LEU A 171 -1.12 -13.09 3.55
CA LEU A 171 -0.74 -12.22 4.67
C LEU A 171 -1.38 -12.60 6.00
N HIS A 172 -2.65 -13.01 5.99
CA HIS A 172 -3.38 -13.44 7.19
C HIS A 172 -2.84 -14.73 7.85
N ARG A 173 -1.82 -15.37 7.25
CA ARG A 173 -1.12 -16.55 7.77
C ARG A 173 0.36 -16.30 8.06
N VAL A 174 0.86 -15.10 7.77
CA VAL A 174 2.24 -14.73 8.06
C VAL A 174 2.33 -14.39 9.56
N THR A 175 3.38 -14.88 10.21
CA THR A 175 3.64 -14.59 11.62
C THR A 175 3.91 -13.10 11.79
N MET A 176 3.35 -12.51 12.84
CA MET A 176 3.55 -11.11 13.19
C MET A 176 3.81 -11.00 14.69
N LYS A 177 4.77 -10.17 15.08
CA LYS A 177 5.08 -9.94 16.50
C LYS A 177 3.94 -9.19 17.20
N VAL A 178 3.85 -9.44 18.51
CA VAL A 178 2.90 -8.75 19.39
C VAL A 178 3.69 -7.86 20.35
N VAL A 179 3.49 -6.55 20.27
CA VAL A 179 4.25 -5.54 21.02
C VAL A 179 3.35 -4.75 21.96
N GLY A 180 3.86 -4.36 23.12
CA GLY A 180 3.13 -3.60 24.14
C GLY A 180 2.77 -4.43 25.39
N ASN A 181 2.14 -3.75 26.35
CA ASN A 181 1.81 -4.30 27.66
C ASN A 181 0.48 -5.06 27.65
N SER A 182 0.40 -6.14 28.42
CA SER A 182 -0.83 -6.93 28.48
C SER A 182 -1.92 -6.23 29.28
N ILE A 183 -3.14 -6.28 28.75
CA ILE A 183 -4.38 -5.82 29.41
C ILE A 183 -5.31 -7.00 29.75
N TYR A 184 -4.88 -8.24 29.49
CA TYR A 184 -5.73 -9.41 29.60
C TYR A 184 -6.27 -9.64 31.03
N GLY A 185 -5.48 -9.31 32.05
CA GLY A 185 -5.90 -9.40 33.45
C GLY A 185 -7.10 -8.49 33.74
N ASP A 186 -7.04 -7.24 33.28
CA ASP A 186 -8.13 -6.28 33.44
C ASP A 186 -9.40 -6.74 32.72
N LEU A 187 -9.26 -7.34 31.53
CA LEU A 187 -10.40 -7.88 30.76
C LEU A 187 -11.13 -9.01 31.50
N ILE A 188 -10.40 -9.89 32.19
CA ILE A 188 -11.03 -10.98 32.96
C ILE A 188 -11.87 -10.41 34.12
N HIS A 189 -11.44 -9.31 34.73
CA HIS A 189 -12.16 -8.67 35.84
C HIS A 189 -13.42 -7.92 35.42
N LEU A 190 -13.64 -7.69 34.12
CA LEU A 190 -14.87 -7.08 33.59
C LEU A 190 -16.05 -8.05 33.50
N THR A 191 -15.83 -9.36 33.72
CA THR A 191 -16.87 -10.40 33.65
C THR A 191 -17.09 -11.11 34.96
#